data_AF-A0A916VBX7-F1
#
_entry.id   AF-A0A916VBX7-F1
#
_cell.length_a   1.000
_cell.length_b   1.000
_cell.length_c   1.000
_cell.angle_alpha   90.00
_cell.angle_beta   90.00
_cell.angle_gamma   90.00
#
_symmetry.space_group_name_H-M   'P 1'
#
loop_
_entity.id
_entity.type
_entity.pdbx_description
1 polymer ?
#
loop_
_entity_poly.entity_id
_entity_poly.type
_entity_poly.pdbx_seq_one_letter_code
_entity_poly.pdbx_strand_id
1 'polypeptide(L)'
;MMTLTQYKKVIKSLTRDELEAHLFEMFKSSKVFKDIESSCWSVESNDELIASLQKRLEKVFWKEQFSLSECKGVLNDYLSRTVDEGTKALMHLAFAAEAAELSAVYGDYGERFYNSLESSAEKFLNYAKLHPDFFSLHETEFENLISTADPLGYGVSDDLGYMMENVRIELGYYDDPDGDK
;
A
#
# COMPACT_ATOMS: atom_id res chain seq x y z
N MET A 1 -7.11 15.36 25.60
CA MET A 1 -6.74 14.09 24.93
C MET A 1 -5.68 13.44 25.79
N MET A 2 -5.81 12.15 26.11
CA MET A 2 -4.84 11.44 26.95
C MET A 2 -3.55 11.18 26.15
N THR A 3 -2.38 11.34 26.78
CA THR A 3 -1.09 11.04 26.13
C THR A 3 -0.81 9.54 26.11
N LEU A 4 0.04 9.07 25.19
CA LEU A 4 0.45 7.66 25.12
C LEU A 4 1.06 7.16 26.44
N THR A 5 1.85 8.00 27.12
CA THR A 5 2.45 7.67 28.43
C THR A 5 1.40 7.46 29.50
N GLN A 6 0.38 8.32 29.54
CA GLN A 6 -0.74 8.19 30.48
C GLN A 6 -1.55 6.94 30.18
N TYR A 7 -1.83 6.66 28.90
CA TYR A 7 -2.57 5.46 28.50
C TYR A 7 -1.83 4.17 28.87
N LYS A 8 -0.53 4.10 28.61
CA LYS A 8 0.31 2.95 29.01
C LYS A 8 0.26 2.71 30.52
N LYS A 9 0.23 3.77 31.33
CA LYS A 9 0.13 3.65 32.80
C LYS A 9 -1.23 3.06 33.21
N VAL A 10 -2.31 3.49 32.56
CA VAL A 10 -3.66 2.95 32.79
C VAL A 10 -3.71 1.47 32.42
N ILE A 11 -3.30 1.11 31.21
CA ILE A 11 -3.33 -0.29 30.74
C ILE A 11 -2.52 -1.21 31.66
N LYS A 12 -1.33 -0.78 32.11
CA LYS A 12 -0.50 -1.57 33.04
C LYS A 12 -1.09 -1.71 34.45
N SER A 13 -2.04 -0.86 34.83
CA SER A 13 -2.70 -0.94 36.14
C SER A 13 -3.92 -1.87 36.14
N LEU A 14 -4.42 -2.25 34.96
CA LEU A 14 -5.55 -3.16 34.83
C LEU A 14 -5.12 -4.60 35.06
N THR A 15 -5.99 -5.35 35.71
CA THR A 15 -5.93 -6.81 35.72
C THR A 15 -6.28 -7.37 34.34
N ARG A 16 -6.00 -8.67 34.14
CA ARG A 16 -6.36 -9.36 32.88
C ARG A 16 -7.85 -9.26 32.58
N ASP A 17 -8.70 -9.52 33.58
CA ASP A 17 -10.16 -9.53 33.42
C ASP A 17 -10.71 -8.15 33.08
N GLU A 18 -10.14 -7.10 33.69
CA GLU A 18 -10.51 -5.71 33.38
C GLU A 18 -10.06 -5.30 31.99
N LEU A 19 -8.87 -5.74 31.56
CA LEU A 19 -8.37 -5.48 30.22
C LEU A 19 -9.23 -6.18 29.16
N GLU A 20 -9.62 -7.44 29.41
CA GLU A 20 -10.49 -8.22 28.54
C GLU A 20 -11.88 -7.57 28.42
N ALA A 21 -12.50 -7.18 29.54
CA ALA A 21 -13.77 -6.48 29.54
C ALA A 21 -13.69 -5.15 28.76
N HIS A 22 -12.58 -4.41 28.90
CA HIS A 22 -12.36 -3.17 28.17
C HIS A 22 -12.25 -3.40 26.65
N LEU A 23 -11.50 -4.42 26.22
CA LEU A 23 -11.39 -4.79 24.80
C LEU A 23 -12.75 -5.18 24.20
N PHE A 24 -13.56 -5.97 24.92
CA PHE A 24 -14.90 -6.32 24.46
C PHE A 24 -15.83 -5.12 24.34
N GLU A 25 -15.76 -4.17 25.27
CA GLU A 25 -16.55 -2.95 25.18
C GLU A 25 -16.13 -2.08 23.99
N MET A 26 -14.82 -1.95 23.75
CA MET A 26 -14.29 -1.26 22.57
C MET A 26 -14.74 -1.92 21.26
N PHE A 27 -14.72 -3.26 21.20
CA PHE A 27 -15.18 -4.03 20.05
C PHE A 27 -16.68 -3.85 19.76
N LYS A 28 -17.51 -3.70 20.81
CA LYS A 28 -18.95 -3.45 20.66
C LYS A 28 -19.26 -2.00 20.27
N SER A 29 -18.51 -1.05 20.81
CA SER A 29 -18.84 0.39 20.75
C SER A 29 -18.19 1.15 19.58
N SER A 30 -17.11 0.62 18.99
CA SER A 30 -16.38 1.30 17.91
C SER A 30 -16.25 0.43 16.67
N LYS A 31 -16.87 0.87 15.56
CA LYS A 31 -16.74 0.20 14.26
C LYS A 31 -15.28 0.14 13.80
N VAL A 32 -14.56 1.26 13.93
CA VAL A 32 -13.14 1.34 13.54
C VAL A 32 -12.29 0.35 14.34
N PHE A 33 -12.50 0.28 15.66
CA PHE A 33 -11.79 -0.69 16.51
C PHE A 33 -12.17 -2.11 16.12
N LYS A 34 -13.46 -2.38 15.89
CA LYS A 34 -13.95 -3.68 15.46
C LYS A 34 -13.31 -4.13 14.14
N ASP A 35 -13.25 -3.26 13.15
CA ASP A 35 -12.68 -3.56 11.84
C ASP A 35 -11.17 -3.84 11.95
N ILE A 36 -10.43 -2.99 12.70
CA ILE A 36 -9.00 -3.18 12.99
C ILE A 36 -8.76 -4.50 13.74
N GLU A 37 -9.45 -4.70 14.87
CA GLU A 37 -9.28 -5.90 15.71
C GLU A 37 -9.64 -7.16 14.91
N SER A 38 -10.73 -7.12 14.13
CA SER A 38 -11.13 -8.25 13.29
C SER A 38 -10.09 -8.56 12.21
N SER A 39 -9.36 -7.56 11.69
CA SER A 39 -8.25 -7.78 10.75
C SER A 39 -6.99 -8.37 11.41
N CYS A 40 -6.75 -8.07 12.70
CA CYS A 40 -5.64 -8.69 13.45
C CYS A 40 -5.86 -10.20 13.67
N TRP A 41 -7.12 -10.63 13.67
CA TRP A 41 -7.52 -12.01 13.94
C TRP A 41 -8.17 -12.70 12.73
N SER A 42 -8.30 -12.01 11.59
CA SER A 42 -8.93 -12.58 10.42
C SER A 42 -8.09 -13.73 9.90
N VAL A 43 -8.77 -14.82 9.56
CA VAL A 43 -8.15 -15.96 8.87
C VAL A 43 -7.85 -15.61 7.40
N GLU A 44 -8.42 -14.50 6.89
CA GLU A 44 -8.03 -13.93 5.60
C GLU A 44 -6.56 -13.54 5.66
N SER A 45 -5.74 -14.24 4.87
CA SER A 45 -4.33 -13.89 4.73
C SER A 45 -4.21 -12.56 3.99
N ASN A 46 -3.07 -11.88 4.17
CA ASN A 46 -2.76 -10.69 3.39
C ASN A 46 -2.90 -10.95 1.88
N ASP A 47 -2.57 -12.16 1.42
CA ASP A 47 -2.72 -12.57 0.02
C ASP A 47 -4.18 -12.58 -0.45
N GLU A 48 -5.11 -13.07 0.39
CA GLU A 48 -6.55 -13.07 0.07
C GLU A 48 -7.09 -11.63 0.00
N LEU A 49 -6.61 -10.73 0.88
CA LEU A 49 -6.96 -9.31 0.82
C LEU A 49 -6.47 -8.64 -0.46
N ILE A 50 -5.22 -8.90 -0.87
CA ILE A 50 -4.65 -8.37 -2.11
C ILE A 50 -5.40 -8.90 -3.33
N ALA A 51 -5.65 -10.21 -3.42
CA ALA A 51 -6.39 -10.80 -4.53
C ALA A 51 -7.82 -10.24 -4.62
N SER A 52 -8.48 -10.05 -3.48
CA SER A 52 -9.80 -9.43 -3.39
C SER A 52 -9.80 -7.97 -3.85
N LEU A 53 -8.77 -7.20 -3.48
CA LEU A 53 -8.59 -5.83 -3.94
C LEU A 53 -8.37 -5.79 -5.45
N GLN A 54 -7.41 -6.55 -5.98
CA GLN A 54 -7.08 -6.59 -7.41
C GLN A 54 -8.33 -6.87 -8.25
N LYS A 55 -9.11 -7.90 -7.89
CA LYS A 55 -10.38 -8.21 -8.57
C LYS A 55 -11.39 -7.06 -8.55
N ARG A 56 -11.45 -6.30 -7.46
CA ARG A 56 -12.34 -5.13 -7.38
C ARG A 56 -11.81 -3.94 -8.16
N LEU A 57 -10.49 -3.73 -8.17
CA LEU A 57 -9.83 -2.70 -8.98
C LEU A 57 -10.05 -2.98 -10.46
N GLU A 58 -9.74 -4.17 -10.94
CA GLU A 58 -10.00 -4.61 -12.33
C GLU A 58 -11.45 -4.27 -12.72
N LYS A 59 -12.42 -4.70 -11.91
CA LYS A 59 -13.84 -4.41 -12.19
C LYS A 59 -14.16 -2.91 -12.35
N VAL A 60 -13.53 -2.03 -11.56
CA VAL A 60 -13.81 -0.58 -11.61
C VAL A 60 -12.93 0.19 -12.58
N PHE A 61 -11.74 -0.29 -12.91
CA PHE A 61 -10.87 0.28 -13.93
C PHE A 61 -11.40 -0.03 -15.34
N TRP A 62 -11.82 -1.27 -15.60
CA TRP A 62 -12.26 -1.74 -16.92
C TRP A 62 -13.75 -1.54 -17.20
N LYS A 63 -14.44 -0.74 -16.40
CA LYS A 63 -15.84 -0.39 -16.67
C LYS A 63 -15.94 0.60 -17.83
N GLU A 64 -17.01 0.51 -18.61
CA GLU A 64 -17.27 1.37 -19.78
C GLU A 64 -17.20 2.88 -19.43
N GLN A 65 -17.70 3.24 -18.25
CA GLN A 65 -17.62 4.62 -17.71
C GLN A 65 -16.56 4.70 -16.61
N PHE A 66 -15.29 4.68 -17.00
CA PHE A 66 -14.16 4.79 -16.07
C PHE A 66 -14.31 6.00 -15.12
N SER A 67 -13.95 5.80 -13.84
CA SER A 67 -13.90 6.86 -12.84
C SER A 67 -12.75 6.66 -11.87
N LEU A 68 -11.77 7.56 -11.94
CA LEU A 68 -10.63 7.56 -11.03
C LEU A 68 -11.05 7.72 -9.56
N SER A 69 -12.11 8.48 -9.28
CA SER A 69 -12.59 8.67 -7.90
C SER A 69 -13.17 7.39 -7.32
N GLU A 70 -13.83 6.58 -8.14
CA GLU A 70 -14.36 5.28 -7.72
C GLU A 70 -13.22 4.29 -7.45
N CYS A 71 -12.21 4.25 -8.32
CA CYS A 71 -11.02 3.42 -8.13
C CYS A 71 -10.30 3.77 -6.82
N LYS A 72 -10.10 5.08 -6.55
CA LYS A 72 -9.55 5.56 -5.28
C LYS A 72 -10.45 5.21 -4.08
N GLY A 73 -11.77 5.23 -4.27
CA GLY A 73 -12.73 4.80 -3.25
C GLY A 73 -12.55 3.34 -2.87
N VAL A 74 -12.35 2.45 -3.86
CA VAL A 74 -12.05 1.04 -3.62
C VAL A 74 -10.73 0.88 -2.89
N LEU A 75 -9.65 1.53 -3.34
CA LEU A 75 -8.37 1.46 -2.65
C LEU A 75 -8.49 1.92 -1.19
N ASN A 76 -9.11 3.08 -0.93
CA ASN A 76 -9.24 3.63 0.41
C ASN A 76 -10.11 2.76 1.35
N ASP A 77 -11.12 2.07 0.83
CA ASP A 77 -11.93 1.10 1.59
C ASP A 77 -11.02 -0.02 2.16
N TYR A 78 -10.16 -0.61 1.32
CA TYR A 78 -9.22 -1.64 1.76
C TYR A 78 -8.14 -1.09 2.70
N LEU A 79 -7.52 0.05 2.36
CA LEU A 79 -6.49 0.66 3.20
C LEU A 79 -6.99 0.96 4.62
N SER A 80 -8.26 1.37 4.76
CA SER A 80 -8.84 1.73 6.06
C SER A 80 -9.05 0.56 7.02
N ARG A 81 -9.09 -0.67 6.51
CA ARG A 81 -9.32 -1.91 7.29
C ARG A 81 -8.11 -2.83 7.38
N THR A 82 -7.04 -2.51 6.65
CA THR A 82 -5.77 -3.25 6.72
C THR A 82 -4.88 -2.63 7.79
N VAL A 83 -4.31 -3.44 8.66
CA VAL A 83 -3.37 -2.98 9.70
C VAL A 83 -1.93 -3.10 9.23
N ASP A 84 -1.61 -4.16 8.48
CA ASP A 84 -0.26 -4.42 8.01
C ASP A 84 0.18 -3.41 6.94
N GLU A 85 1.24 -2.65 7.24
CA GLU A 85 1.74 -1.57 6.38
C GLU A 85 2.39 -2.11 5.10
N GLY A 86 2.99 -3.30 5.12
CA GLY A 86 3.53 -3.95 3.91
C GLY A 86 2.42 -4.34 2.95
N THR A 87 1.31 -4.87 3.47
CA THR A 87 0.10 -5.13 2.69
C THR A 87 -0.47 -3.84 2.11
N LYS A 88 -0.53 -2.75 2.87
CA LYS A 88 -0.95 -1.45 2.31
C LYS A 88 -0.03 -0.97 1.18
N ALA A 89 1.28 -1.18 1.30
CA ALA A 89 2.22 -0.88 0.21
C ALA A 89 1.88 -1.72 -1.03
N LEU A 90 1.63 -3.02 -0.89
CA LEU A 90 1.20 -3.89 -2.00
C LEU A 90 -0.15 -3.46 -2.61
N MET A 91 -1.09 -2.97 -1.80
CA MET A 91 -2.36 -2.41 -2.29
C MET A 91 -2.13 -1.18 -3.17
N HIS A 92 -1.16 -0.33 -2.81
CA HIS A 92 -0.77 0.82 -3.62
C HIS A 92 -0.09 0.41 -4.93
N LEU A 93 0.78 -0.61 -4.91
CA LEU A 93 1.38 -1.17 -6.12
C LEU A 93 0.31 -1.75 -7.06
N ALA A 94 -0.64 -2.52 -6.52
CA ALA A 94 -1.75 -3.08 -7.29
C ALA A 94 -2.60 -1.99 -7.99
N PHE A 95 -2.86 -0.87 -7.30
CA PHE A 95 -3.55 0.27 -7.91
C PHE A 95 -2.74 0.91 -9.04
N ALA A 96 -1.43 1.09 -8.85
CA ALA A 96 -0.56 1.69 -9.85
C ALA A 96 -0.43 0.79 -11.10
N ALA A 97 -0.28 -0.52 -10.91
CA ALA A 97 -0.24 -1.50 -11.99
C ALA A 97 -1.52 -1.48 -12.84
N GLU A 98 -2.69 -1.54 -12.20
CA GLU A 98 -3.98 -1.50 -12.90
C GLU A 98 -4.17 -0.19 -13.69
N ALA A 99 -3.73 0.93 -13.11
CA ALA A 99 -3.78 2.23 -13.78
C ALA A 99 -2.83 2.28 -15.00
N ALA A 100 -1.64 1.71 -14.89
CA ALA A 100 -0.69 1.62 -15.99
C ALA A 100 -1.26 0.76 -17.13
N GLU A 101 -1.82 -0.41 -16.82
CA GLU A 101 -2.42 -1.31 -17.80
C GLU A 101 -3.60 -0.67 -18.54
N LEU A 102 -4.50 0.01 -17.83
CA LEU A 102 -5.62 0.70 -18.46
C LEU A 102 -5.12 1.74 -19.49
N SER A 103 -4.13 2.55 -19.11
CA SER A 103 -3.57 3.58 -20.00
C SER A 103 -2.75 2.99 -21.15
N ALA A 104 -2.04 1.89 -20.93
CA ALA A 104 -1.34 1.18 -22.00
C ALA A 104 -2.31 0.65 -23.07
N VAL A 105 -3.52 0.22 -22.67
CA VAL A 105 -4.53 -0.30 -23.60
C VAL A 105 -5.33 0.79 -24.30
N TYR A 106 -5.81 1.81 -23.58
CA TYR A 106 -6.74 2.80 -24.12
C TYR A 106 -6.11 4.17 -24.43
N GLY A 107 -4.84 4.37 -24.08
CA GLY A 107 -4.10 5.59 -24.31
C GLY A 107 -4.16 6.57 -23.14
N ASP A 108 -4.04 7.86 -23.45
CA ASP A 108 -3.81 8.93 -22.48
C ASP A 108 -5.07 9.29 -21.66
N TYR A 109 -4.91 9.39 -20.34
CA TYR A 109 -5.94 9.79 -19.37
C TYR A 109 -5.66 11.15 -18.70
N GLY A 110 -4.55 11.80 -19.08
CA GLY A 110 -4.12 13.12 -18.63
C GLY A 110 -3.39 13.13 -17.29
N GLU A 111 -2.70 14.23 -17.03
CA GLU A 111 -1.81 14.46 -15.88
C GLU A 111 -2.41 14.05 -14.52
N ARG A 112 -3.69 14.37 -14.24
CA ARG A 112 -4.32 14.03 -12.95
C ARG A 112 -4.39 12.53 -12.70
N PHE A 113 -4.53 11.74 -13.76
CA PHE A 113 -4.54 10.28 -13.68
C PHE A 113 -3.13 9.78 -13.37
N TYR A 114 -2.13 10.24 -14.12
CA TYR A 114 -0.73 9.85 -13.92
C TYR A 114 -0.17 10.25 -12.55
N ASN A 115 -0.46 11.47 -12.08
CA ASN A 115 -0.12 11.88 -10.71
C ASN A 115 -0.71 10.95 -9.64
N SER A 116 -1.84 10.30 -9.93
CA SER A 116 -2.48 9.35 -9.00
C SER A 116 -1.83 7.97 -9.02
N LEU A 117 -1.34 7.55 -10.19
CA LEU A 117 -0.55 6.33 -10.39
C LEU A 117 0.79 6.48 -9.67
N GLU A 118 1.55 7.53 -10.02
CA GLU A 118 2.86 7.83 -9.45
C GLU A 118 2.79 8.00 -7.93
N SER A 119 1.83 8.77 -7.42
CA SER A 119 1.66 8.94 -5.96
C SER A 119 1.32 7.62 -5.24
N SER A 120 0.70 6.65 -5.91
CA SER A 120 0.50 5.32 -5.32
C SER A 120 1.80 4.51 -5.36
N ALA A 121 2.50 4.50 -6.49
CA ALA A 121 3.80 3.84 -6.63
C ALA A 121 4.83 4.37 -5.60
N GLU A 122 4.87 5.69 -5.38
CA GLU A 122 5.71 6.34 -4.39
C GLU A 122 5.41 5.85 -2.97
N LYS A 123 4.14 5.60 -2.62
CA LYS A 123 3.78 5.07 -1.29
C LYS A 123 4.27 3.64 -1.08
N PHE A 124 4.26 2.81 -2.13
CA PHE A 124 4.89 1.50 -2.08
C PHE A 124 6.40 1.63 -1.83
N LEU A 125 7.09 2.46 -2.61
CA LEU A 125 8.55 2.63 -2.49
C LEU A 125 8.97 3.28 -1.17
N ASN A 126 8.18 4.21 -0.62
CA ASN A 126 8.43 4.80 0.69
C ASN A 126 8.43 3.75 1.82
N TYR A 127 7.59 2.72 1.71
CA TYR A 127 7.63 1.58 2.61
C TYR A 127 8.86 0.71 2.30
N ALA A 128 9.05 0.33 1.04
CA ALA A 128 10.12 -0.58 0.62
C ALA A 128 11.52 -0.08 0.99
N LYS A 129 11.76 1.24 0.88
CA LYS A 129 12.99 1.92 1.32
C LYS A 129 13.35 1.67 2.79
N LEU A 130 12.36 1.47 3.66
CA LEU A 130 12.57 1.23 5.08
C LEU A 130 12.65 -0.27 5.42
N HIS A 131 12.39 -1.14 4.44
CA HIS A 131 12.23 -2.58 4.60
C HIS A 131 12.96 -3.32 3.47
N PRO A 132 14.29 -3.51 3.57
CA PRO A 132 15.11 -4.06 2.47
C PRO A 132 14.68 -5.44 1.99
N ASP A 133 14.28 -6.33 2.91
CA ASP A 133 13.77 -7.67 2.56
C ASP A 133 12.46 -7.59 1.76
N PHE A 134 11.60 -6.64 2.09
CA PHE A 134 10.35 -6.38 1.35
C PHE A 134 10.63 -5.83 -0.03
N PHE A 135 11.59 -4.89 -0.15
CA PHE A 135 12.00 -4.37 -1.45
C PHE A 135 12.56 -5.49 -2.32
N SER A 136 13.49 -6.29 -1.79
CA SER A 136 14.12 -7.40 -2.51
C SER A 136 13.10 -8.44 -2.99
N LEU A 137 12.04 -8.69 -2.21
CA LEU A 137 10.97 -9.62 -2.56
C LEU A 137 10.08 -9.10 -3.68
N HIS A 138 9.87 -7.79 -3.77
CA HIS A 138 8.89 -7.15 -4.65
C HIS A 138 9.49 -6.24 -5.73
N GLU A 139 10.80 -6.30 -5.90
CA GLU A 139 11.56 -5.47 -6.83
C GLU A 139 11.08 -5.70 -8.27
N THR A 140 10.96 -6.97 -8.67
CA THR A 140 10.52 -7.38 -10.01
C THR A 140 9.10 -6.93 -10.34
N GLU A 141 8.18 -6.94 -9.37
CA GLU A 141 6.83 -6.44 -9.57
C GLU A 141 6.81 -4.94 -9.85
N PHE A 142 7.71 -4.17 -9.24
CA PHE A 142 7.86 -2.74 -9.55
C PHE A 142 8.52 -2.51 -10.91
N GLU A 143 9.49 -3.34 -11.31
CA GLU A 143 10.06 -3.31 -12.67
C GLU A 143 8.99 -3.60 -13.74
N ASN A 144 8.09 -4.55 -13.47
CA ASN A 144 6.97 -4.84 -14.36
C ASN A 144 6.02 -3.65 -14.50
N LEU A 145 5.80 -2.88 -13.42
CA LEU A 145 5.05 -1.62 -13.47
C LEU A 145 5.76 -0.61 -14.38
N ILE A 146 7.08 -0.42 -14.23
CA ILE A 146 7.87 0.46 -15.11
C ILE A 146 7.75 0.02 -16.57
N SER A 147 7.94 -1.27 -16.84
CA SER A 147 7.83 -1.80 -18.21
C SER A 147 6.43 -1.62 -18.81
N THR A 148 5.39 -1.73 -17.98
CA THR A 148 4.00 -1.47 -18.42
C THR A 148 3.76 0.01 -18.67
N ALA A 149 4.44 0.88 -17.94
CA ALA A 149 4.37 2.33 -18.07
C ALA A 149 5.22 2.90 -19.21
N ASP A 150 6.16 2.13 -19.78
CA ASP A 150 7.03 2.55 -20.89
C ASP A 150 6.29 3.20 -22.08
N PRO A 151 5.17 2.66 -22.58
CA PRO A 151 4.43 3.29 -23.68
C PRO A 151 3.57 4.50 -23.26
N LEU A 152 3.48 4.84 -21.97
CA LEU A 152 2.63 5.93 -21.49
C LEU A 152 3.28 7.29 -21.76
N GLY A 153 2.44 8.31 -21.95
CA GLY A 153 2.91 9.69 -22.05
C GLY A 153 3.41 10.26 -20.73
N TYR A 154 3.73 11.56 -20.71
CA TYR A 154 4.08 12.34 -19.51
C TYR A 154 5.37 11.94 -18.78
N GLY A 155 6.15 10.99 -19.29
CA GLY A 155 7.38 10.56 -18.61
C GLY A 155 7.13 9.66 -17.41
N VAL A 156 5.94 9.04 -17.32
CA VAL A 156 5.55 8.17 -16.18
C VAL A 156 6.57 7.06 -15.95
N SER A 157 7.02 6.39 -17.01
CA SER A 157 8.06 5.34 -16.92
C SER A 157 9.37 5.88 -16.34
N ASP A 158 9.81 7.05 -16.80
CA ASP A 158 11.03 7.70 -16.33
C ASP A 158 10.91 8.05 -14.84
N ASP A 159 9.79 8.66 -14.43
CA ASP A 159 9.55 9.05 -13.05
C ASP A 159 9.51 7.84 -12.10
N LEU A 160 8.85 6.74 -12.51
CA LEU A 160 8.86 5.48 -11.77
C LEU A 160 10.27 4.89 -11.68
N GLY A 161 11.03 4.91 -12.78
CA GLY A 161 12.42 4.47 -12.81
C GLY A 161 13.31 5.27 -11.87
N TYR A 162 13.19 6.60 -11.86
CA TYR A 162 13.94 7.47 -10.95
C TYR A 162 13.58 7.20 -9.48
N MET A 163 12.30 7.00 -9.17
CA MET A 163 11.89 6.67 -7.80
C MET A 163 12.49 5.34 -7.34
N MET A 164 12.49 4.31 -8.18
CA MET A 164 13.05 3.00 -7.87
C MET A 164 14.57 3.06 -7.70
N GLU A 165 15.26 3.77 -8.59
CA GLU A 165 16.71 3.94 -8.53
C GLU A 165 17.15 4.65 -7.25
N ASN A 166 16.41 5.68 -6.82
CA ASN A 166 16.66 6.35 -5.54
C ASN A 166 16.58 5.37 -4.36
N VAL A 167 15.61 4.44 -4.37
CA VAL A 167 15.50 3.41 -3.33
C VAL A 167 16.70 2.47 -3.37
N ARG A 168 17.13 1.99 -4.55
CA ARG A 168 18.32 1.14 -4.72
C ARG A 168 19.59 1.81 -4.17
N ILE A 169 19.79 3.08 -4.50
CA ILE A 169 20.91 3.89 -3.99
C ILE A 169 20.88 3.95 -2.47
N GLU A 170 19.73 4.27 -1.87
CA GLU A 170 19.59 4.40 -0.41
C GLU A 170 19.73 3.07 0.33
N LEU A 171 19.42 1.96 -0.33
CA LEU A 171 19.63 0.60 0.17
C LEU A 171 21.08 0.10 -0.05
N GLY A 172 21.95 0.90 -0.66
CA GLY A 172 23.37 0.56 -0.84
C GLY A 172 23.63 -0.48 -1.94
N TYR A 173 22.74 -0.64 -2.92
CA TYR A 173 22.91 -1.61 -4.01
C TYR A 173 24.18 -1.39 -4.85
N TYR A 174 24.73 -0.19 -4.80
CA TYR A 174 25.91 0.23 -5.55
C TYR A 174 27.13 0.51 -4.66
N ASP A 175 27.04 0.25 -3.36
CA ASP A 175 28.17 0.37 -2.46
C ASP A 175 29.17 -0.76 -2.77
N ASP A 176 30.38 -0.37 -3.20
CA ASP A 176 31.43 -1.30 -3.61
C ASP A 176 31.89 -2.13 -2.38
N PRO A 177 31.70 -3.46 -2.36
CA PRO A 177 32.11 -4.29 -1.23
C PRO A 177 33.63 -4.35 -1.01
N ASP A 178 34.43 -3.82 -1.96
CA ASP A 178 35.90 -3.82 -1.92
C ASP A 178 36.54 -2.45 -1.58
N GLY A 179 35.75 -1.45 -1.15
CA GLY A 179 36.25 -0.09 -0.84
C GLY A 179 37.19 0.04 0.37
N ASP A 180 37.33 -1.01 1.19
CA ASP A 180 38.25 -1.08 2.32
C ASP A 180 39.35 -2.14 2.07
N LYS A 181 40.31 -1.84 1.18
CA LYS A 181 41.60 -2.55 1.10
C LYS A 181 42.78 -1.61 1.23
#